data_AF-A0A6M1MB30-F1
#
_entry.id   AF-A0A6M1MB30-F1
#
_cell.length_a   1.000
_cell.length_b   1.000
_cell.length_c   1.000
_cell.angle_alpha   90.00
_cell.angle_beta   90.00
_cell.angle_gamma   90.00
#
_symmetry.space_group_name_H-M   'P 1'
#
loop_
_entity.id
_entity.type
_entity.pdbx_description
1 polymer ?
#
loop_
_entity_poly.entity_id
_entity_poly.type
_entity_poly.pdbx_seq_one_letter_code
_entity_poly.pdbx_strand_id
1 'polypeptide(L)'
;MPYTLVRLASGSYDVDLDGSIVASLVLEPRRGRSPLRWHVELLEATPRAKRPAPFTDQTHTFLSFEEAVSWLGVKEVTLSE
;
A
#
# COMPACT_ATOMS: atom_id res chain seq x y z
N MET A 1 -13.29 -7.19 4.69
CA MET A 1 -13.35 -5.72 4.75
C MET A 1 -12.40 -5.17 3.70
N PRO A 2 -12.82 -4.26 2.81
CA PRO A 2 -11.93 -3.71 1.80
C PRO A 2 -11.06 -2.60 2.40
N TYR A 3 -9.81 -2.53 1.98
CA TYR A 3 -8.96 -1.38 2.27
C TYR A 3 -9.42 -0.16 1.47
N THR A 4 -9.09 1.02 1.97
CA THR A 4 -9.24 2.29 1.26
C THR A 4 -7.86 2.93 1.08
N LEU A 5 -7.63 3.60 -0.04
CA LEU A 5 -6.39 4.35 -0.25
C LEU A 5 -6.64 5.84 -0.11
N VAL A 6 -5.89 6.50 0.78
CA VAL A 6 -5.92 7.95 0.96
C VAL A 6 -4.68 8.54 0.31
N ARG A 7 -4.83 9.29 -0.78
CA ARG A 7 -3.68 9.86 -1.51
C ARG A 7 -3.08 11.05 -0.77
N LEU A 8 -1.84 10.91 -0.31
CA LEU A 8 -1.06 11.99 0.31
C LEU A 8 -0.31 12.86 -0.71
N ALA A 9 0.25 12.20 -1.73
CA ALA A 9 0.97 12.87 -2.81
C ALA A 9 0.92 12.03 -4.10
N SER A 10 1.48 12.54 -5.20
CA SER A 10 1.67 11.72 -6.40
C SER A 10 2.64 10.57 -6.12
N GLY A 11 2.13 9.33 -6.14
CA GLY A 11 2.92 8.15 -5.84
C GLY A 11 3.03 7.82 -4.35
N SER A 12 2.20 8.40 -3.48
CA SER A 12 2.19 8.07 -2.04
C SER A 12 0.76 8.09 -1.51
N TYR A 13 0.39 6.98 -0.87
CA TYR A 13 -0.94 6.73 -0.35
C TYR A 13 -0.85 6.10 1.02
N ASP A 14 -1.74 6.51 1.91
CA ASP A 14 -2.03 5.78 3.14
C ASP A 14 -3.05 4.67 2.83
N VAL A 15 -2.83 3.51 3.46
CA VAL A 15 -3.71 2.35 3.38
C VAL A 15 -4.53 2.30 4.66
N ASP A 16 -5.80 2.67 4.54
CA ASP A 16 -6.77 2.63 5.62
C ASP A 16 -7.45 1.26 5.67
N LEU A 17 -7.57 0.72 6.89
CA LEU A 17 -8.39 -0.43 7.20
C LEU A 17 -9.33 -0.06 8.35
N ASP A 18 -10.62 0.03 8.03
CA ASP A 18 -11.69 0.34 8.99
C ASP A 18 -11.42 1.64 9.80
N GLY A 19 -10.91 2.69 9.14
CA GLY A 19 -10.62 3.99 9.76
C GLY A 19 -9.28 4.08 10.50
N SER A 20 -8.45 3.04 10.40
CA SER A 20 -7.08 3.02 10.92
C SER A 20 -6.07 2.92 9.78
N ILE A 21 -5.09 3.82 9.73
CA ILE A 21 -3.99 3.71 8.77
C ILE A 21 -3.05 2.59 9.23
N VAL A 22 -2.96 1.52 8.43
CA VAL A 22 -2.20 0.31 8.77
C VAL A 22 -0.97 0.10 7.91
N ALA A 23 -0.94 0.68 6.71
CA ALA A 23 0.17 0.58 5.78
C ALA A 23 0.32 1.85 4.94
N SER A 24 1.42 1.95 4.21
CA SER A 24 1.64 2.94 3.17
C SER A 24 1.87 2.24 1.83
N LEU A 25 1.36 2.82 0.75
CA LEU A 25 1.62 2.42 -0.64
C LEU A 25 2.39 3.53 -1.33
N VAL A 26 3.64 3.25 -1.70
CA VAL A 26 4.58 4.24 -2.21
C VAL A 26 5.21 3.79 -3.53
N LEU A 27 5.29 4.69 -4.49
CA LEU A 27 6.04 4.55 -5.72
C LEU A 27 7.52 4.77 -5.44
N GLU A 28 8.33 3.74 -5.69
CA GLU A 28 9.77 3.83 -5.59
C GLU A 28 10.31 4.84 -6.62
N PRO A 29 11.14 5.81 -6.20
CA PRO A 29 11.77 6.74 -7.12
C PRO A 29 12.70 5.98 -8.06
N ARG A 30 12.51 6.18 -9.37
CA ARG A 30 13.29 5.52 -10.41
C ARG A 30 14.79 5.82 -10.25
N ARG A 31 15.58 4.82 -9.81
CA ARG A 31 17.04 4.92 -9.78
C ARG A 31 17.63 4.37 -11.07
N GLY A 32 18.09 5.26 -11.95
CA GLY A 32 18.74 4.89 -13.22
C GLY A 32 17.79 4.18 -14.19
N ARG A 33 18.21 3.01 -14.70
CA ARG A 33 17.41 2.21 -15.66
C ARG A 33 16.43 1.24 -15.01
N SER A 34 16.33 1.21 -13.68
CA SER A 34 15.41 0.31 -12.98
C SER A 34 13.95 0.62 -13.37
N PRO A 35 13.09 -0.42 -13.45
CA PRO A 35 11.66 -0.21 -13.61
C PRO A 35 11.09 0.51 -12.38
N LEU A 36 10.03 1.28 -12.58
CA LEU A 36 9.22 1.81 -11.48
C LEU A 36 8.62 0.63 -10.71
N ARG A 37 8.63 0.72 -9.38
CA ARG A 37 8.08 -0.30 -8.49
C ARG A 37 7.21 0.36 -7.44
N TRP A 38 6.14 -0.31 -7.06
CA TRP A 38 5.29 0.11 -5.96
C TRP A 38 5.57 -0.77 -4.75
N HIS A 39 5.62 -0.18 -3.57
CA HIS A 39 5.82 -0.89 -2.32
C HIS A 39 4.64 -0.63 -1.40
N VAL A 40 4.07 -1.69 -0.85
CA VAL A 40 3.12 -1.61 0.26
C VAL A 40 3.84 -2.06 1.52
N GLU A 41 3.88 -1.23 2.54
CA GLU A 41 4.57 -1.51 3.81
C GLU A 41 3.66 -1.24 5.01
N LEU A 42 3.55 -2.21 5.92
CA LEU A 42 2.86 -2.03 7.19
C LEU A 42 3.60 -0.99 8.05
N LEU A 43 2.86 -0.01 8.60
CA LEU A 43 3.45 1.08 9.40
C LEU A 43 4.05 0.58 10.72
N GLU A 44 3.41 -0.41 11.34
CA GLU A 44 3.90 -1.02 12.57
C GLU A 44 4.56 -2.37 12.27
N ALA A 45 5.64 -2.68 12.99
CA ALA A 45 6.27 -4.00 12.99
C ALA A 45 5.30 -5.04 13.56
N THR A 46 4.43 -5.56 12.69
CA THR A 46 3.27 -6.36 13.09
C THR A 46 3.68 -7.84 13.04
N PRO A 47 3.56 -8.59 14.15
CA PRO A 47 3.83 -10.02 14.16
C PRO A 47 2.95 -10.72 13.11
N ARG A 48 3.48 -11.75 12.43
CA ARG A 48 2.79 -12.45 11.34
C ARG A 48 1.35 -12.88 11.69
N ALA A 49 1.10 -13.28 12.94
CA ALA A 49 -0.22 -13.69 13.41
C ALA A 49 -1.25 -12.57 13.54
N LYS A 50 -0.82 -11.30 13.52
CA LYS A 50 -1.67 -10.11 13.65
C LYS A 50 -1.70 -9.26 12.38
N ARG A 51 -0.99 -9.67 11.32
CA ARG A 51 -0.99 -8.93 10.06
C ARG A 51 -2.38 -9.00 9.44
N PRO A 52 -2.95 -7.88 8.99
CA PRO A 52 -4.23 -7.90 8.31
C PRO A 52 -4.03 -8.59 6.95
N ALA A 53 -4.98 -9.44 6.54
CA ALA A 53 -4.92 -10.05 5.20
C ALA A 53 -5.02 -8.94 4.15
N PRO A 54 -4.24 -8.94 3.06
CA PRO A 54 -3.43 -10.05 2.51
C PRO A 54 -1.96 -10.09 2.95
N PHE A 55 -1.51 -9.27 3.91
CA PHE A 55 -0.10 -9.16 4.25
C PHE A 55 0.48 -10.46 4.82
N THR A 56 1.36 -11.12 4.07
CA THR A 56 2.16 -12.25 4.58
C THR A 56 3.48 -11.79 5.19
N ASP A 57 4.03 -10.70 4.66
CA ASP A 57 5.27 -10.04 5.06
C ASP A 57 5.05 -8.56 5.39
N GLN A 58 6.09 -7.91 5.96
CA GLN A 58 6.04 -6.50 6.35
C GLN A 58 5.89 -5.57 5.13
N THR A 59 6.54 -5.94 4.02
CA THR A 59 6.59 -5.17 2.78
C THR A 59 6.30 -6.09 1.59
N HIS A 60 5.52 -5.58 0.63
CA HIS A 60 5.23 -6.24 -0.65
C HIS A 60 5.55 -5.30 -1.80
N THR A 61 6.14 -5.83 -2.88
CA THR A 61 6.54 -5.04 -4.04
C THR A 61 5.76 -5.46 -5.28
N PHE A 62 5.32 -4.48 -6.05
CA PHE A 62 4.53 -4.65 -7.26
C PHE A 62 5.14 -3.87 -8.43
N LEU A 63 4.81 -4.26 -9.66
CA LEU A 63 5.29 -3.59 -10.87
C LEU A 63 4.38 -2.43 -11.29
N SER A 64 3.14 -2.40 -10.82
CA SER A 64 2.19 -1.33 -11.11
C SER A 64 1.31 -0.98 -9.91
N PHE A 65 0.65 0.18 -10.01
CA PHE A 65 -0.28 0.64 -8.98
C PHE A 65 -1.52 -0.27 -8.92
N GLU A 66 -2.05 -0.63 -10.10
CA GLU A 66 -3.23 -1.47 -10.25
C GLU A 66 -3.02 -2.85 -9.65
N GLU A 67 -1.82 -3.42 -9.78
CA GLU A 67 -1.46 -4.69 -9.16
C GLU A 67 -1.50 -4.60 -7.62
N ALA A 68 -0.93 -3.53 -7.05
CA ALA A 68 -0.97 -3.30 -5.61
C ALA A 68 -2.40 -3.08 -5.08
N VAL A 69 -3.20 -2.28 -5.79
CA VAL A 69 -4.62 -2.00 -5.48
C VAL A 69 -5.45 -3.28 -5.54
N SER A 70 -5.26 -4.08 -6.59
CA SER A 70 -5.95 -5.36 -6.76
C SER A 70 -5.55 -6.36 -5.69
N TRP A 71 -4.28 -6.41 -5.31
CA TRP A 71 -3.78 -7.29 -4.25
C TRP A 71 -4.39 -6.90 -2.89
N LEU A 72 -4.38 -5.62 -2.54
CA LEU A 72 -5.04 -5.11 -1.34
C LEU A 72 -6.56 -5.37 -1.37
N GLY A 73 -7.17 -5.51 -2.55
CA GLY A 73 -8.62 -5.61 -2.66
C GLY A 73 -9.31 -4.27 -2.33
N VAL A 74 -8.66 -3.17 -2.67
CA VAL A 74 -9.17 -1.81 -2.48
C VAL A 74 -10.41 -1.62 -3.34
N LYS A 75 -11.48 -1.11 -2.75
CA LYS A 75 -12.71 -0.76 -3.48
C LYS A 75 -12.78 0.70 -3.89
N GLU A 76 -12.08 1.57 -3.16
CA GLU A 76 -12.18 3.02 -3.33
C GLU A 76 -10.82 3.69 -3.07
N VAL A 77 -10.53 4.72 -3.87
CA VAL A 77 -9.35 5.57 -3.72
C VAL A 77 -9.84 6.99 -3.46
N THR A 78 -9.54 7.52 -2.28
CA THR A 78 -9.87 8.86 -1.83
C THR A 78 -8.65 9.78 -1.92
N LEU A 79 -8.91 11.07 -2.13
CA LEU A 79 -7.88 12.12 -2.11
C LEU A 79 -7.87 12.74 -0.71
N SER A 80 -6.70 12.95 -0.10
CA SER A 80 -6.63 13.82 1.08
C SER A 80 -6.74 15.27 0.62
N GLU A 81 -7.74 16.01 1.10
CA GLU A 81 -7.93 17.45 0.86
C GLU A 81 -6.94 18.32 1.65
#